data_AF-A0A2W2G9B5-F1
#
_entry.id   AF-A0A2W2G9B5-F1
#
_cell.length_a   1.000
_cell.length_b   1.000
_cell.length_c   1.000
_cell.angle_alpha   90.00
_cell.angle_beta   90.00
_cell.angle_gamma   90.00
#
_symmetry.space_group_name_H-M   'P 1'
#
loop_
_entity.id
_entity.type
_entity.pdbx_description
1 polymer ?
#
loop_
_entity_poly.entity_id
_entity_poly.type
_entity_poly.pdbx_seq_one_letter_code
_entity_poly.pdbx_strand_id
1 'polypeptide(L)'
;MQAEAAANVVVYQCKYTGSTETQIVTIDVELQVPTSAVTGQQMTIGWRGAYTELALLAPEQELPADAKLYAYASIKGIDGLTSATGVGTLPPVGTDEQIQLPTSVVELKTTPNKAGTGTVQPAAINFGTKPTEPLIECEVQNETALSAAPLTIAGAGQNESPSPSPSPSPSESASETPTESATSSDEEAPEIGKTPIGGAATGAGGDAGPDGRTFVLVGLLVVFAASAGLVLRRRGNHAG
;
A
#
# COMPACT_ATOMS: atom_id res chain seq x y z
N MET A 1 13.99 20.40 -2.17
CA MET A 1 13.29 19.32 -1.48
C MET A 1 13.15 18.17 -2.46
N GLN A 2 14.03 17.17 -2.38
CA GLN A 2 13.87 15.93 -3.14
C GLN A 2 12.78 15.11 -2.47
N ALA A 3 11.77 14.69 -3.25
CA ALA A 3 10.83 13.68 -2.81
C ALA A 3 11.61 12.36 -2.68
N GLU A 4 11.65 11.83 -1.46
CA GLU A 4 12.24 10.53 -1.16
C GLU A 4 11.46 9.47 -1.95
N ALA A 5 12.15 8.75 -2.83
CA ALA A 5 11.53 7.71 -3.64
C ALA A 5 11.04 6.60 -2.70
N ALA A 6 9.72 6.47 -2.62
CA ALA A 6 9.02 5.34 -2.04
C ALA A 6 9.71 4.00 -2.41
N ALA A 7 10.09 3.19 -1.41
CA ALA A 7 10.58 1.85 -1.67
C ALA A 7 9.42 0.98 -2.18
N ASN A 8 9.50 0.61 -3.46
CA ASN A 8 8.53 -0.23 -4.16
C ASN A 8 8.99 -1.71 -4.24
N VAL A 9 10.20 -2.01 -3.74
CA VAL A 9 10.76 -3.36 -3.77
C VAL A 9 10.21 -4.18 -2.60
N VAL A 10 9.43 -5.20 -2.93
CA VAL A 10 8.81 -6.14 -2.01
C VAL A 10 9.62 -7.42 -1.95
N VAL A 11 9.93 -7.87 -0.73
CA VAL A 11 10.56 -9.16 -0.47
C VAL A 11 9.45 -10.16 -0.15
N TYR A 12 9.34 -11.20 -0.95
CA TYR A 12 8.36 -12.26 -0.77
C TYR A 12 9.05 -13.55 -0.34
N GLN A 13 8.41 -14.29 0.57
CA GLN A 13 8.70 -15.70 0.81
C GLN A 13 7.60 -16.52 0.13
N CYS A 14 7.98 -17.23 -0.92
CA CYS A 14 7.10 -18.11 -1.68
C CYS A 14 7.22 -19.54 -1.18
N LYS A 15 6.10 -20.19 -0.89
CA LYS A 15 6.00 -21.58 -0.45
C LYS A 15 5.21 -22.41 -1.45
N TYR A 16 5.73 -23.60 -1.78
CA TYR A 16 5.04 -24.53 -2.67
C TYR A 16 4.06 -25.42 -1.90
N THR A 17 2.81 -25.44 -2.35
CA THR A 17 1.76 -26.27 -1.72
C THR A 17 2.11 -27.75 -1.83
N GLY A 18 2.04 -28.46 -0.71
CA GLY A 18 2.42 -29.88 -0.64
C GLY A 18 3.92 -30.14 -0.49
N SER A 19 4.75 -29.10 -0.41
CA SER A 19 6.20 -29.18 -0.18
C SER A 19 6.63 -28.37 1.05
N THR A 20 7.83 -28.64 1.56
CA THR A 20 8.52 -27.80 2.56
C THR A 20 9.47 -26.79 1.92
N GLU A 21 9.60 -26.83 0.59
CA GLU A 21 10.43 -25.89 -0.16
C GLU A 21 9.87 -24.47 -0.08
N THR A 22 10.78 -23.50 0.09
CA THR A 22 10.47 -22.07 0.03
C THR A 22 11.54 -21.34 -0.78
N GLN A 23 11.12 -20.32 -1.52
CA GLN A 23 12.02 -19.42 -2.24
C GLN A 23 11.80 -17.98 -1.78
N ILE A 24 12.89 -17.21 -1.68
CA ILE A 24 12.82 -15.77 -1.47
C ILE A 24 12.90 -15.09 -2.82
N VAL A 25 11.97 -14.17 -3.10
CA VAL A 25 11.94 -13.41 -4.35
C VAL A 25 11.79 -11.93 -4.07
N THR A 26 12.34 -11.10 -4.95
CA THR A 26 12.33 -9.65 -4.83
C THR A 26 11.67 -9.05 -6.05
N ILE A 27 10.59 -8.31 -5.85
CA ILE A 27 9.76 -7.75 -6.92
C ILE A 27 9.62 -6.25 -6.69
N ASP A 28 9.98 -5.44 -7.68
CA ASP A 28 9.57 -4.04 -7.75
C ASP A 28 8.09 -3.98 -8.14
N VAL A 29 7.25 -3.50 -7.22
CA VAL A 29 5.80 -3.45 -7.37
C VAL A 29 5.33 -2.02 -7.55
N GLU A 30 4.71 -1.75 -8.70
CA GLU A 30 4.04 -0.49 -8.98
C GLU A 30 2.53 -0.63 -8.73
N LEU A 31 1.98 0.26 -7.90
CA LEU A 31 0.54 0.38 -7.66
C LEU A 31 -0.01 1.69 -8.25
N GLN A 32 -1.03 1.58 -9.08
CA GLN A 32 -1.75 2.71 -9.66
C GLN A 32 -3.08 2.89 -8.90
N VAL A 33 -3.04 3.70 -7.84
CA VAL A 33 -4.20 3.97 -6.98
C VAL A 33 -5.11 5.03 -7.65
N PRO A 34 -6.43 4.80 -7.74
CA PRO A 34 -7.33 5.77 -8.35
C PRO A 34 -7.42 7.05 -7.51
N THR A 35 -7.46 8.21 -8.17
CA THR A 35 -7.61 9.52 -7.52
C THR A 35 -9.05 9.82 -7.09
N SER A 36 -10.01 9.08 -7.63
CA SER A 36 -11.44 9.27 -7.37
C SER A 36 -12.10 7.91 -7.17
N ALA A 37 -12.34 7.54 -5.92
CA ALA A 37 -13.15 6.40 -5.56
C ALA A 37 -14.38 6.86 -4.77
N VAL A 38 -15.51 6.21 -5.00
CA VAL A 38 -16.80 6.58 -4.42
C VAL A 38 -17.38 5.40 -3.67
N THR A 39 -17.95 5.67 -2.51
CA THR A 39 -18.65 4.65 -1.70
C THR A 39 -19.71 3.93 -2.54
N GLY A 40 -19.72 2.60 -2.48
CA GLY A 40 -20.65 1.73 -3.20
C GLY A 40 -20.32 1.50 -4.67
N GLN A 41 -19.26 2.10 -5.22
CA GLN A 41 -18.81 1.86 -6.59
C GLN A 41 -17.55 1.00 -6.59
N GLN A 42 -17.48 0.03 -7.51
CA GLN A 42 -16.25 -0.74 -7.70
C GLN A 42 -15.13 0.19 -8.16
N MET A 43 -14.00 0.12 -7.48
CA MET A 43 -12.77 0.80 -7.89
C MET A 43 -11.71 -0.22 -8.31
N THR A 44 -10.78 0.24 -9.14
CA THR A 44 -9.67 -0.55 -9.66
C THR A 44 -8.35 0.07 -9.25
N ILE A 45 -7.46 -0.73 -8.68
CA ILE A 45 -6.05 -0.41 -8.45
C ILE A 45 -5.23 -1.19 -9.47
N GLY A 46 -4.40 -0.52 -10.26
CA GLY A 46 -3.50 -1.20 -11.18
C GLY A 46 -2.30 -1.79 -10.45
N TRP A 47 -1.92 -3.02 -10.75
CA TRP A 47 -0.73 -3.68 -10.23
C TRP A 47 0.21 -4.06 -11.38
N ARG A 48 1.50 -3.79 -11.21
CA ARG A 48 2.59 -4.31 -12.05
C ARG A 48 3.72 -4.79 -11.15
N GLY A 49 4.40 -5.84 -11.57
CA GLY A 49 5.57 -6.36 -10.88
C GLY A 49 6.71 -6.67 -11.85
N ALA A 50 7.93 -6.42 -11.44
CA ALA A 50 9.14 -6.83 -12.14
C ALA A 50 10.15 -7.42 -11.14
N TYR A 51 10.76 -8.55 -11.48
CA TYR A 51 11.84 -9.09 -10.65
C TYR A 51 13.06 -8.16 -10.69
N THR A 52 13.72 -8.01 -9.55
CA THR A 52 14.90 -7.14 -9.40
C THR A 52 16.18 -7.94 -9.21
N GLU A 53 16.24 -8.81 -8.20
CA GLU A 53 17.42 -9.62 -7.88
C GLU A 53 17.11 -11.12 -7.96
N LEU A 54 16.10 -11.56 -7.20
CA LEU A 54 15.73 -12.96 -7.09
C LEU A 54 14.36 -13.20 -7.74
N ALA A 55 14.35 -14.06 -8.76
CA ALA A 55 13.16 -14.44 -9.49
C ALA A 55 12.59 -15.78 -9.00
N LEU A 56 11.28 -15.94 -9.10
CA LEU A 56 10.60 -17.18 -8.73
C LEU A 56 10.82 -18.25 -9.80
N LEU A 57 11.28 -19.43 -9.39
CA LEU A 57 11.36 -20.59 -10.27
C LEU A 57 10.09 -21.44 -10.14
N ALA A 58 9.67 -22.04 -11.25
CA ALA A 58 8.62 -23.05 -11.23
C ALA A 58 9.07 -24.27 -10.40
N PRO A 59 8.15 -24.94 -9.70
CA PRO A 59 8.49 -26.17 -8.99
C PRO A 59 8.89 -27.27 -9.98
N GLU A 60 9.49 -28.34 -9.46
CA GLU A 60 9.84 -29.53 -10.25
C GLU A 60 8.59 -30.09 -10.97
N GLN A 61 7.45 -30.04 -10.29
CA GLN A 61 6.15 -30.25 -10.91
C GLN A 61 5.75 -29.00 -11.70
N GLU A 62 5.69 -29.13 -13.03
CA GLU A 62 5.28 -28.04 -13.93
C GLU A 62 3.99 -27.35 -13.46
N LEU A 63 3.95 -26.02 -13.55
CA LEU A 63 2.74 -25.26 -13.31
C LEU A 63 1.69 -25.61 -14.39
N PRO A 64 0.42 -25.84 -14.02
CA PRO A 64 -0.63 -26.05 -15.01
C PRO A 64 -0.67 -24.92 -16.04
N ALA A 65 -0.89 -25.26 -17.32
CA ALA A 65 -0.91 -24.27 -18.41
C ALA A 65 -1.99 -23.18 -18.23
N ASP A 66 -3.02 -23.44 -17.43
CA ASP A 66 -4.07 -22.48 -17.09
C ASP A 66 -3.78 -21.71 -15.78
N ALA A 67 -2.61 -21.88 -15.16
CA ALA A 67 -2.21 -21.14 -13.98
C ALA A 67 -2.27 -19.61 -14.21
N LYS A 68 -2.54 -18.90 -13.13
CA LYS A 68 -2.71 -17.45 -13.07
C LYS A 68 -1.96 -16.89 -11.87
N LEU A 69 -1.63 -15.62 -11.98
CA LEU A 69 -1.23 -14.79 -10.85
C LEU A 69 -2.48 -14.26 -10.15
N TYR A 70 -2.53 -14.36 -8.83
CA TYR A 70 -3.49 -13.67 -7.98
C TYR A 70 -2.75 -12.64 -7.16
N ALA A 71 -2.97 -11.37 -7.49
CA ALA A 71 -2.31 -10.26 -6.81
C ALA A 71 -3.26 -9.60 -5.81
N TYR A 72 -2.71 -9.15 -4.69
CA TYR A 72 -3.44 -8.52 -3.61
C TYR A 72 -2.79 -7.18 -3.25
N ALA A 73 -3.64 -6.21 -2.89
CA ALA A 73 -3.21 -4.98 -2.22
C ALA A 73 -3.86 -4.90 -0.85
N SER A 74 -3.10 -4.47 0.16
CA SER A 74 -3.57 -4.23 1.51
C SER A 74 -4.07 -2.78 1.60
N ILE A 75 -5.25 -2.61 2.21
CA ILE A 75 -5.87 -1.30 2.41
C ILE A 75 -6.03 -1.08 3.91
N LYS A 76 -5.55 0.06 4.41
CA LYS A 76 -5.57 0.43 5.83
C LYS A 76 -6.23 1.79 6.02
N GLY A 77 -6.91 1.99 7.14
CA GLY A 77 -7.48 3.29 7.55
C GLY A 77 -8.92 3.56 7.07
N ILE A 78 -9.52 2.68 6.26
CA ILE A 78 -10.92 2.77 5.84
C ILE A 78 -11.69 1.60 6.42
N ASP A 79 -12.68 1.88 7.27
CA ASP A 79 -13.44 0.84 7.96
C ASP A 79 -14.21 -0.05 6.99
N GLY A 80 -14.08 -1.37 7.16
CA GLY A 80 -14.70 -2.38 6.29
C GLY A 80 -14.06 -2.56 4.91
N LEU A 81 -12.91 -1.93 4.63
CA LEU A 81 -12.15 -2.10 3.38
C LEU A 81 -10.70 -2.49 3.69
N THR A 82 -10.38 -3.77 3.50
CA THR A 82 -9.07 -4.32 3.89
C THR A 82 -8.19 -4.72 2.72
N SER A 83 -8.76 -4.96 1.54
CA SER A 83 -7.99 -5.42 0.38
C SER A 83 -8.65 -5.14 -0.97
N ALA A 84 -7.82 -5.24 -2.01
CA ALA A 84 -8.24 -5.38 -3.41
C ALA A 84 -7.54 -6.60 -4.02
N THR A 85 -8.23 -7.29 -4.94
CA THR A 85 -7.73 -8.53 -5.53
C THR A 85 -7.87 -8.52 -7.05
N GLY A 86 -6.89 -9.08 -7.74
CA GLY A 86 -6.89 -9.15 -9.21
C GLY A 86 -6.22 -10.40 -9.73
N VAL A 87 -6.48 -10.68 -11.01
CA VAL A 87 -6.00 -11.90 -11.69
C VAL A 87 -5.15 -11.51 -12.90
N GLY A 88 -3.92 -12.00 -12.94
CA GLY A 88 -3.01 -11.85 -14.07
C GLY A 88 -2.84 -13.16 -14.84
N THR A 89 -2.77 -13.08 -16.15
CA THR A 89 -2.43 -14.24 -17.00
C THR A 89 -0.93 -14.46 -17.00
N LEU A 90 -0.52 -15.72 -16.86
CA LEU A 90 0.87 -16.14 -16.99
C LEU A 90 1.09 -16.77 -18.37
N PRO A 91 2.27 -16.59 -18.98
CA PRO A 91 2.68 -17.45 -20.08
C PRO A 91 2.93 -18.89 -19.55
N PRO A 92 2.89 -19.91 -20.43
CA PRO A 92 3.35 -21.25 -20.07
C PRO A 92 4.78 -21.21 -19.54
N VAL A 93 5.07 -22.04 -18.52
CA VAL A 93 6.37 -22.13 -17.87
C VAL A 93 6.75 -23.59 -17.72
N GLY A 94 7.96 -23.96 -18.14
CA GLY A 94 8.48 -25.31 -17.95
C GLY A 94 8.93 -25.57 -16.52
N THR A 95 9.26 -26.82 -16.24
CA THR A 95 9.92 -27.23 -14.99
C THR A 95 11.22 -26.45 -14.76
N ASP A 96 11.44 -25.98 -13.52
CA ASP A 96 12.61 -25.21 -13.09
C ASP A 96 12.86 -23.91 -13.88
N GLU A 97 11.92 -23.49 -14.72
CA GLU A 97 12.01 -22.25 -15.47
C GLU A 97 11.51 -21.08 -14.61
N GLN A 98 12.07 -19.89 -14.85
CA GLN A 98 11.59 -18.67 -14.23
C GLN A 98 10.12 -18.40 -14.60
N ILE A 99 9.25 -18.24 -13.61
CA ILE A 99 7.86 -17.83 -13.81
C ILE A 99 7.84 -16.35 -14.21
N GLN A 100 7.49 -16.06 -15.46
CA GLN A 100 7.37 -14.69 -15.93
C GLN A 100 6.13 -14.01 -15.34
N LEU A 101 6.30 -12.81 -14.75
CA LEU A 101 5.19 -12.00 -14.27
C LEU A 101 4.38 -11.42 -15.44
N PRO A 102 3.08 -11.11 -15.25
CA PRO A 102 2.26 -10.47 -16.28
C PRO A 102 2.87 -9.14 -16.75
N THR A 103 2.97 -8.95 -18.07
CA THR A 103 3.45 -7.70 -18.68
C THR A 103 2.37 -6.62 -18.79
N SER A 104 1.09 -7.02 -18.76
CA SER A 104 -0.05 -6.11 -18.67
C SER A 104 -0.34 -5.71 -17.22
N VAL A 105 -1.03 -4.57 -17.03
CA VAL A 105 -1.54 -4.19 -15.70
C VAL A 105 -2.51 -5.27 -15.22
N VAL A 106 -2.35 -5.72 -13.99
CA VAL A 106 -3.35 -6.55 -13.30
C VAL A 106 -4.33 -5.63 -12.60
N GLU A 107 -5.62 -5.73 -12.93
CA GLU A 107 -6.69 -4.92 -12.32
C GLU A 107 -7.10 -5.51 -10.97
N LEU A 108 -6.68 -4.88 -9.87
CA LEU A 108 -7.13 -5.24 -8.52
C LEU A 108 -8.45 -4.55 -8.22
N LYS A 109 -9.51 -5.32 -7.99
CA LYS A 109 -10.87 -4.81 -7.80
C LYS A 109 -11.27 -4.86 -6.33
N THR A 110 -11.99 -3.82 -5.89
CA THR A 110 -12.62 -3.76 -4.57
C THR A 110 -13.78 -2.77 -4.57
N THR A 111 -14.65 -2.83 -3.56
CA THR A 111 -15.81 -1.94 -3.44
C THR A 111 -15.85 -1.35 -2.02
N PRO A 112 -15.53 -0.06 -1.83
CA PRO A 112 -15.64 0.59 -0.53
C PRO A 112 -17.11 0.73 -0.11
N ASN A 113 -17.41 0.39 1.15
CA ASN A 113 -18.75 0.58 1.73
C ASN A 113 -18.86 1.82 2.62
N LYS A 114 -17.75 2.51 2.86
CA LYS A 114 -17.66 3.72 3.68
C LYS A 114 -16.71 4.73 3.03
N ALA A 115 -17.02 6.01 3.20
CA ALA A 115 -16.12 7.10 2.88
C ALA A 115 -14.98 7.17 3.91
N GLY A 116 -13.85 7.74 3.51
CA GLY A 116 -12.70 7.91 4.39
C GLY A 116 -11.38 8.02 3.63
N THR A 117 -10.32 8.27 4.38
CA THR A 117 -8.95 8.32 3.88
C THR A 117 -8.15 7.16 4.45
N GLY A 118 -7.36 6.52 3.60
CA GLY A 118 -6.54 5.39 3.97
C GLY A 118 -5.27 5.32 3.15
N THR A 119 -4.62 4.17 3.21
CA THR A 119 -3.43 3.88 2.42
C THR A 119 -3.53 2.51 1.76
N VAL A 120 -2.82 2.36 0.64
CA VAL A 120 -2.71 1.12 -0.13
C VAL A 120 -1.24 0.72 -0.16
N GLN A 121 -0.98 -0.56 0.09
CA GLN A 121 0.35 -1.17 0.01
C GLN A 121 0.29 -2.47 -0.79
N PRO A 122 1.40 -2.89 -1.43
CA PRO A 122 1.52 -4.24 -1.96
C PRO A 122 1.25 -5.27 -0.85
N ALA A 123 0.57 -6.36 -1.19
CA ALA A 123 0.33 -7.48 -0.28
C ALA A 123 0.79 -8.79 -0.94
N ALA A 124 0.28 -9.91 -0.45
CA ALA A 124 0.59 -11.23 -0.97
C ALA A 124 0.39 -11.33 -2.49
N ILE A 125 1.09 -12.28 -3.11
CA ILE A 125 0.82 -12.74 -4.46
C ILE A 125 0.78 -14.27 -4.45
N ASN A 126 -0.11 -14.87 -5.24
CA ASN A 126 -0.24 -16.32 -5.30
C ASN A 126 -0.26 -16.79 -6.75
N PHE A 127 0.16 -18.03 -6.98
CA PHE A 127 0.17 -18.67 -8.29
C PHE A 127 -0.63 -19.97 -8.23
N GLY A 128 -1.53 -20.18 -9.18
CA GLY A 128 -2.35 -21.39 -9.23
C GLY A 128 -3.49 -21.30 -10.23
N THR A 129 -4.35 -22.32 -10.25
CA THR A 129 -5.54 -22.33 -11.12
C THR A 129 -6.75 -21.64 -10.47
N LYS A 130 -6.72 -21.46 -9.14
CA LYS A 130 -7.74 -20.76 -8.36
C LYS A 130 -7.11 -19.93 -7.24
N PRO A 131 -7.75 -18.83 -6.81
CA PRO A 131 -7.24 -18.00 -5.72
C PRO A 131 -7.30 -18.68 -4.35
N THR A 132 -8.20 -19.65 -4.17
CA THR A 132 -8.40 -20.38 -2.90
C THR A 132 -7.63 -21.70 -2.83
N GLU A 133 -6.99 -22.09 -3.92
CA GLU A 133 -6.18 -23.31 -4.04
C GLU A 133 -4.85 -22.95 -4.71
N PRO A 134 -4.03 -22.08 -4.09
CA PRO A 134 -2.76 -21.69 -4.66
C PRO A 134 -1.79 -22.88 -4.69
N LEU A 135 -1.01 -22.98 -5.75
CA LEU A 135 0.11 -23.91 -5.87
C LEU A 135 1.38 -23.31 -5.29
N ILE A 136 1.50 -21.98 -5.36
CA ILE A 136 2.59 -21.21 -4.75
C ILE A 136 1.96 -20.03 -4.00
N GLU A 137 2.23 -19.95 -2.71
CA GLU A 137 1.79 -18.87 -1.82
C GLU A 137 2.97 -17.95 -1.53
N CYS A 138 2.90 -16.67 -1.88
CA CYS A 138 3.97 -15.71 -1.60
C CYS A 138 3.52 -14.62 -0.62
N GLU A 139 4.15 -14.60 0.55
CA GLU A 139 3.85 -13.65 1.62
C GLU A 139 4.93 -12.57 1.73
N VAL A 140 4.50 -11.33 1.98
CA VAL A 140 5.37 -10.16 2.15
C VAL A 140 6.18 -10.29 3.44
N GLN A 141 7.49 -10.14 3.35
CA GLN A 141 8.43 -10.26 4.48
C GLN A 141 8.85 -8.90 5.04
N ASN A 142 8.75 -7.82 4.26
CA ASN A 142 9.21 -6.48 4.60
C ASN A 142 8.07 -5.46 4.68
N GLU A 143 6.88 -5.86 5.15
CA GLU A 143 5.65 -5.04 5.10
C GLU A 143 5.83 -3.64 5.73
N THR A 144 6.55 -3.55 6.85
CA THR A 144 6.77 -2.27 7.57
C THR A 144 7.72 -1.32 6.85
N ALA A 145 8.49 -1.81 5.88
CA ALA A 145 9.41 -1.01 5.07
C ALA A 145 8.79 -0.55 3.73
N LEU A 146 7.60 -1.05 3.38
CA LEU A 146 6.95 -0.70 2.11
C LEU A 146 6.34 0.69 2.15
N SER A 147 6.49 1.43 1.06
CA SER A 147 5.81 2.71 0.90
C SER A 147 4.29 2.52 0.78
N ALA A 148 3.54 3.42 1.40
CA ALA A 148 2.09 3.42 1.40
C ALA A 148 1.56 4.54 0.50
N ALA A 149 0.74 4.20 -0.50
CA ALA A 149 0.11 5.16 -1.39
C ALA A 149 -1.21 5.67 -0.78
N PRO A 150 -1.50 6.98 -0.80
CA PRO A 150 -2.73 7.51 -0.24
C PRO A 150 -3.95 7.08 -1.06
N LEU A 151 -5.07 6.81 -0.39
CA LEU A 151 -6.37 6.49 -0.99
C LEU A 151 -7.46 7.32 -0.31
N THR A 152 -8.31 7.95 -1.10
CA THR A 152 -9.46 8.72 -0.61
C THR A 152 -10.74 8.19 -1.23
N ILE A 153 -11.73 7.89 -0.39
CA ILE A 153 -13.06 7.45 -0.79
C ILE A 153 -14.07 8.55 -0.45
N ALA A 154 -14.75 9.09 -1.45
CA ALA A 154 -15.83 10.04 -1.27
C ALA A 154 -17.16 9.36 -0.88
N GLY A 155 -18.03 10.10 -0.20
CA GLY A 155 -19.41 9.67 0.06
C GLY A 155 -20.24 9.58 -1.22
N ALA A 156 -21.23 8.69 -1.24
CA ALA A 156 -22.18 8.61 -2.36
C ALA A 156 -22.93 9.95 -2.49
N GLY A 157 -22.85 10.60 -3.65
CA GLY A 157 -23.46 11.91 -3.90
C GLY A 157 -22.60 13.13 -3.56
N GLN A 158 -21.42 12.93 -2.96
CA GLN A 158 -20.38 13.95 -2.85
C GLN A 158 -19.41 13.80 -4.02
N ASN A 159 -19.84 14.23 -5.21
CA ASN A 159 -18.89 14.49 -6.28
C ASN A 159 -18.22 15.83 -5.95
N GLU A 160 -17.14 15.81 -5.16
CA GLU A 160 -16.41 17.04 -4.87
C GLU A 160 -15.88 17.61 -6.19
N SER A 161 -16.38 18.81 -6.50
CA SER A 161 -15.88 19.67 -7.58
C SER A 161 -14.38 19.87 -7.41
N PRO A 162 -13.56 19.87 -8.48
CA PRO A 162 -12.13 20.10 -8.37
C PRO A 162 -11.87 21.41 -7.62
N SER A 163 -11.00 21.34 -6.61
CA SER A 163 -10.49 22.47 -5.86
C SER A 163 -9.94 23.56 -6.80
N PRO A 164 -10.18 24.86 -6.54
CA PRO A 164 -9.73 25.93 -7.43
C PRO A 164 -8.20 25.94 -7.54
N SER A 165 -7.73 25.80 -8.79
CA SER A 165 -6.35 26.05 -9.16
C SER A 165 -5.89 27.42 -8.63
N PRO A 166 -4.68 27.55 -8.05
CA PRO A 166 -4.17 28.86 -7.66
C PRO A 166 -4.09 29.76 -8.88
N SER A 167 -4.86 30.85 -8.86
CA SER A 167 -4.83 31.90 -9.87
C SER A 167 -3.38 32.37 -10.06
N PRO A 168 -2.83 32.39 -11.29
CA PRO A 168 -1.56 33.04 -11.54
C PRO A 168 -1.71 34.53 -11.23
N SER A 169 -0.88 35.02 -10.31
CA SER A 169 -0.70 36.44 -10.03
C SER A 169 -0.27 37.14 -11.33
N PRO A 170 -0.83 38.32 -11.68
CA PRO A 170 -0.38 39.06 -12.85
C PRO A 170 1.09 39.45 -12.66
N SER A 171 1.94 38.98 -13.58
CA SER A 171 3.29 39.50 -13.74
C SER A 171 3.17 40.86 -14.40
N GLU A 172 3.50 41.92 -13.66
CA GLU A 172 3.62 43.27 -14.22
C GLU A 172 4.67 43.25 -15.33
N SER A 173 4.23 43.68 -16.52
CA SER A 173 5.06 43.80 -17.71
C SER A 173 5.24 45.28 -18.03
N ALA A 174 6.48 45.61 -18.39
CA ALA A 174 6.97 46.81 -19.05
C ALA A 174 7.14 48.09 -18.20
N SER A 175 8.39 48.56 -18.11
CA SER A 175 8.83 49.65 -19.00
C SER A 175 10.34 49.88 -18.85
N GLU A 176 11.14 49.43 -19.83
CA GLU A 176 12.52 49.91 -19.98
C GLU A 176 12.46 51.28 -20.69
N THR A 177 12.91 52.32 -20.00
CA THR A 177 13.21 53.63 -20.59
C THR A 177 14.73 53.79 -20.61
N PRO A 178 15.39 53.94 -21.76
CA PRO A 178 16.79 54.36 -21.80
C PRO A 178 16.85 55.87 -21.94
N THR A 179 17.45 56.55 -20.95
CA THR A 179 17.93 57.93 -21.12
C THR A 179 19.34 58.04 -20.54
N GLU A 180 20.22 58.58 -21.37
CA GLU A 180 21.65 58.71 -21.19
C GLU A 180 22.08 59.71 -20.11
N SER A 181 23.36 59.54 -19.73
CA SER A 181 24.36 60.58 -19.43
C SER A 181 24.35 61.32 -18.08
N ALA A 182 25.44 61.08 -17.34
CA ALA A 182 26.46 62.06 -16.94
C ALA A 182 26.72 62.22 -15.42
N THR A 183 28.03 62.12 -15.12
CA THR A 183 28.78 62.88 -14.11
C THR A 183 28.73 62.46 -12.64
N SER A 184 29.88 61.91 -12.23
CA SER A 184 30.70 62.12 -11.02
C SER A 184 30.09 62.65 -9.71
N SER A 185 30.57 61.99 -8.64
CA SER A 185 31.02 62.52 -7.34
C SER A 185 30.20 62.16 -6.09
N ASP A 186 30.96 61.64 -5.13
CA ASP A 186 30.85 61.74 -3.67
C ASP A 186 29.86 60.85 -2.88
N GLU A 187 30.48 59.95 -2.10
CA GLU A 187 30.43 59.85 -0.64
C GLU A 187 29.08 59.66 0.10
N GLU A 188 29.06 58.58 0.89
CA GLU A 188 28.50 58.49 2.25
C GLU A 188 27.35 57.48 2.53
N ALA A 189 27.72 56.50 3.37
CA ALA A 189 27.00 55.74 4.40
C ALA A 189 25.76 54.85 4.10
N PRO A 190 25.72 53.61 4.66
CA PRO A 190 24.54 52.74 4.66
C PRO A 190 23.68 52.94 5.91
N GLU A 191 22.37 53.20 5.75
CA GLU A 191 21.43 53.12 6.88
C GLU A 191 20.78 51.73 6.99
N ILE A 192 21.10 51.10 8.13
CA ILE A 192 20.49 49.90 8.68
C ILE A 192 19.22 50.27 9.45
N GLY A 193 18.18 49.45 9.34
CA GLY A 193 17.09 49.35 10.32
C GLY A 193 15.73 49.15 9.65
N LYS A 194 14.84 48.24 10.06
CA LYS A 194 14.64 47.58 11.35
C LYS A 194 13.81 46.32 11.11
N THR A 195 14.19 45.19 11.70
CA THR A 195 13.23 44.14 12.10
C THR A 195 12.96 44.30 13.59
N PRO A 196 11.67 44.27 14.00
CA PRO A 196 11.34 43.72 15.32
C PRO A 196 10.21 42.68 15.22
N ILE A 197 10.46 41.48 15.75
CA ILE A 197 9.97 40.99 17.06
C ILE A 197 8.48 40.63 17.01
N GLY A 198 8.20 39.33 16.89
CA GLY A 198 6.89 38.73 17.16
C GLY A 198 7.09 37.38 17.84
N GLY A 199 7.03 37.39 19.17
CA GLY A 199 7.22 36.23 20.04
C GLY A 199 5.96 35.38 20.21
N ALA A 200 6.22 34.11 20.53
CA ALA A 200 5.41 33.09 21.22
C ALA A 200 3.87 33.17 21.21
N ALA A 201 3.26 32.08 20.75
CA ALA A 201 2.05 31.54 21.35
C ALA A 201 2.17 30.01 21.46
N THR A 202 2.59 29.55 22.64
CA THR A 202 2.46 28.17 23.10
C THR A 202 1.00 27.93 23.49
N GLY A 203 0.30 27.04 22.76
CA GLY A 203 -1.03 26.55 23.10
C GLY A 203 -0.97 25.13 23.64
N ALA A 204 -1.27 24.98 24.92
CA ALA A 204 -1.36 23.73 25.67
C ALA A 204 -2.77 23.14 25.63
N GLY A 205 -2.85 21.81 25.85
CA GLY A 205 -4.05 21.09 26.29
C GLY A 205 -4.92 20.59 25.14
N GLY A 206 -5.32 19.32 25.06
CA GLY A 206 -5.29 18.22 26.00
C GLY A 206 -6.50 17.35 25.68
N ASP A 207 -6.35 16.03 25.65
CA ASP A 207 -7.42 15.12 26.07
C ASP A 207 -6.84 13.72 26.31
N ALA A 208 -6.54 13.45 27.57
CA ALA A 208 -6.34 12.10 28.06
C ALA A 208 -7.73 11.48 28.25
N GLY A 209 -8.22 10.80 27.21
CA GLY A 209 -9.46 10.04 27.25
C GLY A 209 -9.33 8.78 28.11
N PRO A 210 -10.34 8.44 28.94
CA PRO A 210 -10.31 7.32 29.87
C PRO A 210 -10.49 5.97 29.16
N ASP A 211 -10.12 4.90 29.88
CA ASP A 211 -10.48 3.50 29.65
C ASP A 211 -9.50 2.59 28.89
N GLY A 212 -8.21 2.68 29.21
CA GLY A 212 -7.21 1.64 28.96
C GLY A 212 -7.31 0.39 29.87
N ARG A 213 -8.50 -0.03 30.32
CA ARG A 213 -8.65 -1.15 31.29
C ARG A 213 -9.74 -2.19 31.00
N THR A 214 -10.42 -2.15 29.86
CA THR A 214 -11.50 -3.12 29.53
C THR A 214 -11.11 -4.22 28.55
N PHE A 215 -9.83 -4.39 28.20
CA PHE A 215 -9.38 -5.48 27.31
C PHE A 215 -8.70 -6.67 28.01
N VAL A 216 -8.75 -6.76 29.35
CA VAL A 216 -8.11 -7.86 30.11
C VAL A 216 -9.10 -8.97 30.54
N LEU A 217 -10.41 -8.83 30.31
CA LEU A 217 -11.42 -9.74 30.89
C LEU A 217 -12.25 -10.57 29.88
N VAL A 218 -11.81 -10.71 28.62
CA VAL A 218 -12.45 -11.63 27.64
C VAL A 218 -11.51 -12.75 27.17
N GLY A 219 -10.24 -12.77 27.61
CA GLY A 219 -9.26 -13.79 27.23
C GLY A 219 -9.29 -15.11 28.03
N LEU A 220 -10.07 -15.23 29.11
CA LEU A 220 -9.96 -16.36 30.06
C LEU A 220 -11.00 -17.49 29.86
N LEU A 221 -11.99 -17.36 28.97
CA LEU A 221 -13.09 -18.34 28.86
C LEU A 221 -12.98 -19.34 27.69
N VAL A 222 -12.04 -19.19 26.75
CA VAL A 222 -11.95 -20.07 25.57
C VAL A 222 -10.98 -21.25 25.75
N VAL A 223 -10.08 -21.22 26.74
CA VAL A 223 -9.04 -22.27 26.91
C VAL A 223 -9.57 -23.54 27.60
N PHE A 224 -10.74 -23.52 28.25
CA PHE A 224 -11.28 -24.69 28.98
C PHE A 224 -12.11 -25.67 28.13
N ALA A 225 -12.49 -25.35 26.89
CA ALA A 225 -13.31 -26.24 26.07
C ALA A 225 -12.50 -27.29 25.29
N ALA A 226 -11.17 -27.15 25.17
CA ALA A 226 -10.34 -28.04 24.38
C ALA A 226 -9.83 -29.29 25.13
N SER A 227 -9.98 -29.35 26.45
CA SER A 227 -9.45 -30.47 27.27
C SER A 227 -10.44 -31.63 27.46
N ALA A 228 -11.74 -31.44 27.20
CA ALA A 228 -12.75 -32.49 27.37
C ALA A 228 -12.80 -33.51 26.20
N GLY A 229 -12.45 -33.09 24.98
CA GLY A 229 -12.50 -33.95 23.79
C GLY A 229 -11.39 -35.01 23.72
N LEU A 230 -10.24 -34.75 24.35
CA LEU A 230 -9.07 -35.63 24.26
C LEU A 230 -9.16 -36.86 25.19
N VAL A 231 -9.94 -36.78 26.27
CA VAL A 231 -10.08 -37.88 27.24
C VAL A 231 -11.08 -38.95 26.76
N LEU A 232 -12.07 -38.58 25.94
CA LEU A 232 -13.04 -39.55 25.41
C LEU A 232 -12.47 -40.44 24.30
N ARG A 233 -11.44 -40.00 23.57
CA ARG A 233 -10.82 -40.83 22.52
C ARG A 233 -9.91 -41.92 23.08
N ARG A 234 -9.44 -41.81 24.32
CA ARG A 234 -8.55 -42.79 24.95
C ARG A 234 -9.28 -44.01 25.53
N ARG A 235 -10.61 -43.96 25.68
CA ARG A 235 -11.41 -45.07 26.22
C ARG A 235 -12.09 -45.95 25.16
N GLY A 236 -12.03 -45.58 23.88
CA GLY A 236 -12.66 -46.35 22.79
C GLY A 236 -11.85 -47.53 22.24
N ASN A 237 -10.55 -47.65 22.57
CA ASN A 237 -9.65 -48.68 22.01
C ASN A 237 -9.33 -49.84 22.98
N HIS A 238 -10.16 -50.07 24.00
CA HIS A 238 -10.05 -51.22 24.90
C HIS A 238 -11.43 -51.85 25.13
N ALA A 239 -11.98 -52.44 24.08
CA ALA A 239 -12.96 -53.52 24.17
C ALA A 239 -12.72 -54.42 22.96
N GLY A 240 -12.45 -55.70 23.24
CA GLY A 240 -12.24 -56.74 22.23
C GLY A 240 -13.53 -57.27 21.62
#